data_AF-A0A6A8KJ44-F1
#
_entry.id   AF-A0A6A8KJ44-F1
#
_cell.length_a   1.000
_cell.length_b   1.000
_cell.length_c   1.000
_cell.angle_alpha   90.00
_cell.angle_beta   90.00
_cell.angle_gamma   90.00
#
_symmetry.space_group_name_H-M   'P 1'
#
loop_
_entity.id
_entity.type
_entity.pdbx_description
1 polymer ?
#
loop_
_entity_poly.entity_id
_entity_poly.type
_entity_poly.pdbx_seq_one_letter_code
_entity_poly.pdbx_strand_id
1 'polypeptide(L)'
;MRLKIGSTYQKAVTIIEKLKEGNASIFICGKSGVGKSTLSSNIIRNLLEAGVRIVVIDHRHAVSLPADLEPYVHRQDVFQKPIKLHLFGTSANPADAAASFVDTVASVIGLSDGQKPLLLSLLEKVLRNSPASDEALERLHLEVQNSRSLAAPGLEKALTPLWGQKFFENGDFEIFSGITLLELGSFPPSTQHIVEEVVFAALLREATHEDFPPTFLYLDELSNFPLHQTSALGKILNEGRKYGLYCLLVAQSIRVFKSEQRILLQQCKYIMYFQPADEEVRMCARLISSSGGTKLTSILKSLQVGEFMVSGPVYVGDSDTPTTKPLVVHSKSPEDVVPANGPLAIPVPSDTEPILPPAQIDLLLPLDALDDCDDEEAAPSKPETVTENACPLLPDSPSEPSIEPLHLRDESSAPQEQSQSPQMQLLRSAVFTSVPMNSYYGNYNCSWPPAQVHPATFSYPNMDFSSLIQQDDAQISFQALITP
;
A
#
# COMPACT_ATOMS: atom_id res chain seq x y z
N MET A 1 4.30 -21.61 11.08
CA MET A 1 3.02 -21.01 11.52
C MET A 1 1.94 -22.07 11.54
N ARG A 2 1.16 -22.12 12.62
CA ARG A 2 -0.04 -22.96 12.73
C ARG A 2 -1.21 -22.03 13.09
N LEU A 3 -2.18 -21.90 12.19
CA LEU A 3 -3.25 -20.91 12.29
C LEU A 3 -4.60 -21.63 12.36
N LYS A 4 -5.29 -21.54 13.49
CA LYS A 4 -6.62 -22.14 13.68
C LYS A 4 -7.67 -21.23 13.05
N ILE A 5 -8.32 -21.68 11.99
CA ILE A 5 -9.30 -20.87 11.24
C ILE A 5 -10.75 -21.19 11.59
N GLY A 6 -11.00 -22.23 12.38
CA GLY A 6 -12.34 -22.62 12.81
C GLY A 6 -12.47 -24.10 13.08
N SER A 7 -13.66 -24.66 12.84
CA SER A 7 -13.94 -26.07 13.07
C SER A 7 -14.95 -26.67 12.08
N THR A 8 -14.87 -27.99 11.87
CA THR A 8 -15.92 -28.80 11.21
C THR A 8 -16.27 -29.95 12.15
N TYR A 9 -17.56 -30.19 12.42
CA TYR A 9 -18.00 -31.35 13.23
C TYR A 9 -17.15 -31.55 14.51
N GLN A 10 -16.89 -30.47 15.27
CA GLN A 10 -16.06 -30.42 16.48
C GLN A 10 -14.54 -30.65 16.29
N LYS A 11 -14.05 -30.85 15.07
CA LYS A 11 -12.61 -30.92 14.78
C LYS A 11 -12.10 -29.55 14.36
N ALA A 12 -10.96 -29.12 14.90
CA ALA A 12 -10.31 -27.88 14.49
C ALA A 12 -9.88 -27.95 13.02
N VAL A 13 -10.03 -26.83 12.30
CA VAL A 13 -9.48 -26.64 10.96
C VAL A 13 -8.31 -25.68 11.06
N THR A 14 -7.17 -26.11 10.53
CA THR A 14 -5.90 -25.42 10.73
C THR A 14 -5.18 -25.22 9.41
N ILE A 15 -4.61 -24.04 9.22
CA ILE A 15 -3.62 -23.74 8.18
C ILE A 15 -2.24 -23.97 8.79
N ILE A 16 -1.40 -24.76 8.10
CA ILE A 16 -0.01 -25.00 8.51
C ILE A 16 0.88 -24.56 7.38
N GLU A 17 1.70 -23.56 7.63
CA GLU A 17 2.63 -23.01 6.65
C GLU A 17 4.00 -22.78 7.25
N LYS A 18 5.03 -23.02 6.44
CA LYS A 18 6.40 -22.62 6.75
C LYS A 18 6.64 -21.24 6.13
N LEU A 19 6.69 -20.22 6.98
CA LEU A 19 6.94 -18.85 6.55
C LEU A 19 8.33 -18.75 5.89
N LYS A 20 8.50 -17.82 4.95
CA LYS A 20 9.62 -17.67 3.99
C LYS A 20 9.79 -18.82 2.96
N GLU A 21 9.17 -19.98 3.15
CA GLU A 21 9.25 -21.11 2.19
C GLU A 21 7.94 -21.34 1.41
N GLY A 22 6.82 -20.90 1.98
CA GLY A 22 5.48 -21.03 1.41
C GLY A 22 4.78 -19.69 1.21
N ASN A 23 3.63 -19.75 0.53
CA ASN A 23 2.67 -18.65 0.46
C ASN A 23 1.67 -18.81 1.60
N ALA A 24 1.48 -17.77 2.41
CA ALA A 24 0.49 -17.78 3.49
C ALA A 24 -0.59 -16.70 3.30
N SER A 25 -0.66 -16.04 2.14
CA SER A 25 -1.63 -14.98 1.87
C SER A 25 -3.07 -15.52 1.84
N ILE A 26 -3.97 -14.78 2.48
CA ILE A 26 -5.37 -15.11 2.71
C ILE A 26 -6.24 -14.02 2.12
N PHE A 27 -7.26 -14.41 1.35
CA PHE A 27 -8.32 -13.53 0.90
C PHE A 27 -9.67 -13.99 1.46
N ILE A 28 -10.42 -13.09 2.08
CA ILE A 28 -11.72 -13.33 2.70
C ILE A 28 -12.77 -12.50 1.97
N CYS A 29 -13.85 -13.11 1.52
CA CYS A 29 -14.96 -12.38 0.91
C CYS A 29 -16.35 -12.93 1.27
N GLY A 30 -17.36 -12.07 1.13
CA GLY A 30 -18.77 -12.38 1.38
C GLY A 30 -19.54 -11.14 1.85
N LYS A 31 -20.88 -11.18 1.78
CA LYS A 31 -21.73 -10.00 2.03
C LYS A 31 -21.56 -9.43 3.45
N SER A 32 -22.06 -8.23 3.70
CA SER A 32 -21.97 -7.61 5.04
C SER A 32 -22.68 -8.45 6.13
N GLY A 33 -22.18 -8.41 7.36
CA GLY A 33 -22.80 -9.06 8.53
C GLY A 33 -22.60 -10.58 8.68
N VAL A 34 -21.82 -11.24 7.83
CA VAL A 34 -21.65 -12.71 7.82
C VAL A 34 -20.53 -13.26 8.72
N GLY A 35 -19.77 -12.40 9.39
CA GLY A 35 -18.68 -12.82 10.31
C GLY A 35 -17.26 -12.71 9.76
N LYS A 36 -17.03 -11.98 8.66
CA LYS A 36 -15.68 -11.75 8.09
C LYS A 36 -14.72 -11.12 9.10
N SER A 37 -15.12 -10.00 9.73
CA SER A 37 -14.29 -9.27 10.69
C SER A 37 -13.99 -10.09 11.95
N THR A 38 -14.92 -10.96 12.35
CA THR A 38 -14.69 -11.92 13.44
C THR A 38 -13.59 -12.91 13.09
N LEU A 39 -13.63 -13.48 11.87
CA LEU A 39 -12.60 -14.39 11.41
C LEU A 39 -11.25 -13.69 11.21
N SER A 40 -11.22 -12.51 10.58
CA SER A 40 -9.96 -11.77 10.40
C SER A 40 -9.33 -11.41 11.75
N SER A 41 -10.13 -11.00 12.75
CA SER A 41 -9.64 -10.76 14.12
C SER A 41 -9.06 -12.02 14.77
N ASN A 42 -9.72 -13.18 14.60
CA ASN A 42 -9.20 -14.46 15.10
C ASN A 42 -7.88 -14.84 14.43
N ILE A 43 -7.77 -14.62 13.12
CA ILE A 43 -6.54 -14.84 12.36
C ILE A 43 -5.43 -13.93 12.88
N ILE A 44 -5.72 -12.63 13.08
CA ILE A 44 -4.79 -11.66 13.64
C ILE A 44 -4.27 -12.12 15.01
N ARG A 45 -5.14 -12.57 15.93
CA ARG A 45 -4.72 -13.14 17.23
C ARG A 45 -3.73 -14.28 17.07
N ASN A 46 -4.05 -15.26 16.24
CA ASN A 46 -3.19 -16.43 16.03
C ASN A 46 -1.84 -16.04 15.39
N LEU A 47 -1.82 -15.02 14.53
CA LEU A 47 -0.59 -14.48 13.94
C LEU A 47 0.28 -13.81 15.01
N LEU A 48 -0.32 -13.01 15.90
CA LEU A 48 0.38 -12.36 17.01
C LEU A 48 0.95 -13.39 18.00
N GLU A 49 0.19 -14.42 18.36
CA GLU A 49 0.67 -15.55 19.19
C GLU A 49 1.88 -16.25 18.57
N ALA A 50 1.95 -16.29 17.23
CA ALA A 50 3.08 -16.85 16.49
C ALA A 50 4.26 -15.86 16.31
N GLY A 51 4.19 -14.66 16.90
CA GLY A 51 5.21 -13.62 16.78
C GLY A 51 5.30 -12.97 15.39
N VAL A 52 4.25 -13.09 14.59
CA VAL A 52 4.20 -12.51 13.23
C VAL A 52 3.77 -11.04 13.33
N ARG A 53 4.50 -10.16 12.65
CA ARG A 53 4.16 -8.73 12.60
C ARG A 53 2.99 -8.49 11.65
N ILE A 54 2.20 -7.48 11.92
CA ILE A 54 1.04 -7.12 11.11
C ILE A 54 1.09 -5.62 10.83
N VAL A 55 1.08 -5.25 9.55
CA VAL A 55 0.92 -3.88 9.11
C VAL A 55 -0.53 -3.70 8.66
N VAL A 56 -1.21 -2.72 9.22
CA VAL A 56 -2.61 -2.40 8.92
C VAL A 56 -2.66 -1.03 8.28
N ILE A 57 -3.35 -0.92 7.14
CA ILE A 57 -3.72 0.38 6.59
C ILE A 57 -5.18 0.65 6.85
N ASP A 58 -5.45 1.66 7.67
CA ASP A 58 -6.81 2.09 7.96
C ASP A 58 -7.25 3.16 6.96
N HIS A 59 -7.85 2.67 5.86
CA HIS A 59 -8.48 3.50 4.85
C HIS A 59 -9.86 3.95 5.35
N ARG A 60 -10.08 5.27 5.46
CA ARG A 60 -11.37 5.89 5.88
C ARG A 60 -11.95 5.38 7.21
N HIS A 61 -11.12 5.02 8.19
CA HIS A 61 -11.59 4.48 9.46
C HIS A 61 -12.44 3.21 9.31
N ALA A 62 -12.13 2.40 8.29
CA ALA A 62 -12.82 1.15 8.01
C ALA A 62 -12.38 0.03 8.96
N VAL A 63 -11.20 0.14 9.57
CA VAL A 63 -10.66 -0.90 10.44
C VAL A 63 -11.13 -0.72 11.88
N SER A 64 -11.86 -1.72 12.39
CA SER A 64 -12.18 -1.84 13.81
C SER A 64 -11.51 -3.10 14.37
N LEU A 65 -10.50 -2.91 15.21
CA LEU A 65 -9.87 -4.00 15.95
C LEU A 65 -10.62 -4.24 17.28
N PRO A 66 -10.76 -5.50 17.73
CA PRO A 66 -11.27 -5.81 19.06
C PRO A 66 -10.42 -5.21 20.19
N ALA A 67 -11.08 -4.86 21.30
CA ALA A 67 -10.45 -4.22 22.45
C ALA A 67 -9.28 -5.01 23.07
N ASP A 68 -9.28 -6.35 22.95
CA ASP A 68 -8.21 -7.21 23.43
C ASP A 68 -6.94 -7.17 22.57
N LEU A 69 -7.03 -6.67 21.33
CA LEU A 69 -5.87 -6.47 20.46
C LEU A 69 -5.18 -5.12 20.69
N GLU A 70 -5.88 -4.15 21.28
CA GLU A 70 -5.42 -2.79 21.54
C GLU A 70 -4.02 -2.69 22.18
N PRO A 71 -3.65 -3.52 23.17
CA PRO A 71 -2.32 -3.47 23.77
C PRO A 71 -1.17 -3.80 22.81
N TYR A 72 -1.46 -4.42 21.66
CA TYR A 72 -0.49 -4.79 20.63
C TYR A 72 -0.49 -3.83 19.44
N VAL A 73 -1.29 -2.76 19.49
CA VAL A 73 -1.44 -1.80 18.38
C VAL A 73 -0.58 -0.56 18.62
N HIS A 74 0.41 -0.39 17.74
CA HIS A 74 1.13 0.85 17.54
C HIS A 74 0.39 1.67 16.48
N ARG A 75 -0.41 2.65 16.92
CA ARG A 75 -1.15 3.56 16.03
C ARG A 75 -0.30 4.74 15.62
N GLN A 76 -0.37 5.08 14.34
CA GLN A 76 0.21 6.30 13.80
C GLN A 76 -0.80 7.00 12.89
N ASP A 77 -1.28 8.16 13.32
CA ASP A 77 -1.96 9.12 12.45
C ASP A 77 -0.92 9.78 11.55
N VAL A 78 -0.96 9.43 10.27
CA VAL A 78 0.02 9.89 9.27
C VAL A 78 -0.11 11.39 8.99
N PHE A 79 -1.26 11.99 9.29
CA PHE A 79 -1.44 13.44 9.20
C PHE A 79 -0.68 14.18 10.30
N GLN A 80 -0.56 13.58 11.50
CA GLN A 80 0.13 14.18 12.65
C GLN A 80 1.62 13.82 12.69
N LYS A 81 1.96 12.58 12.35
CA LYS A 81 3.34 12.06 12.34
C LYS A 81 3.65 11.47 10.96
N PRO A 82 4.56 12.09 10.17
CA PRO A 82 5.01 11.54 8.90
C PRO A 82 5.54 10.11 9.03
N ILE A 83 5.37 9.29 8.00
CA ILE A 83 5.90 7.93 7.98
C ILE A 83 7.40 8.00 7.66
N LYS A 84 8.24 7.43 8.52
CA LYS A 84 9.65 7.24 8.19
C LYS A 84 9.76 6.13 7.15
N LEU A 85 10.30 6.48 5.98
CA LEU A 85 10.68 5.52 4.95
C LEU A 85 11.66 6.16 3.96
N HIS A 86 12.47 5.33 3.31
CA HIS A 86 13.28 5.76 2.17
C HIS A 86 12.39 5.90 0.93
N LEU A 87 11.88 7.13 0.70
CA LEU A 87 10.89 7.44 -0.33
C LEU A 87 11.32 7.01 -1.74
N PHE A 88 12.55 7.34 -2.10
CA PHE A 88 13.15 7.00 -3.40
C PHE A 88 13.91 5.66 -3.39
N GLY A 89 13.80 4.90 -2.30
CA GLY A 89 14.57 3.68 -2.06
C GLY A 89 16.01 3.97 -1.63
N THR A 90 16.79 2.91 -1.47
CA THR A 90 18.19 2.93 -1.00
C THR A 90 19.20 2.81 -2.15
N SER A 91 18.75 2.88 -3.41
CA SER A 91 19.63 2.77 -4.57
C SER A 91 20.63 3.94 -4.60
N ALA A 92 21.91 3.61 -4.71
CA ALA A 92 22.97 4.60 -4.91
C ALA A 92 22.91 5.26 -6.30
N ASN A 93 22.16 4.68 -7.24
CA ASN A 93 21.98 5.24 -8.58
C ASN A 93 20.71 6.12 -8.65
N PRO A 94 20.85 7.45 -8.85
CA PRO A 94 19.72 8.36 -8.93
C PRO A 94 18.72 8.02 -10.03
N ALA A 95 19.16 7.43 -11.15
CA ALA A 95 18.29 7.06 -12.25
C ALA A 95 17.36 5.90 -11.86
N ASP A 96 17.88 4.89 -11.16
CA ASP A 96 17.10 3.74 -10.70
C ASP A 96 16.11 4.15 -9.59
N ALA A 97 16.57 5.01 -8.67
CA ALA A 97 15.73 5.58 -7.61
C ALA A 97 14.56 6.40 -8.20
N ALA A 98 14.86 7.26 -9.18
CA ALA A 98 13.85 8.04 -9.89
C ALA A 98 12.88 7.13 -10.64
N ALA A 99 13.37 6.13 -11.39
CA ALA A 99 12.53 5.19 -12.13
C ALA A 99 11.57 4.43 -11.21
N SER A 100 12.08 3.92 -10.07
CA SER A 100 11.29 3.20 -9.09
C SER A 100 10.16 4.06 -8.50
N PHE A 101 10.48 5.30 -8.11
CA PHE A 101 9.48 6.22 -7.58
C PHE A 101 8.45 6.64 -8.64
N VAL A 102 8.90 6.96 -9.86
CA VAL A 102 8.00 7.32 -10.97
C VAL A 102 7.07 6.19 -11.33
N ASP A 103 7.54 4.94 -11.36
CA ASP A 103 6.68 3.78 -11.60
C ASP A 103 5.67 3.57 -10.46
N THR A 104 6.07 3.83 -9.21
CA THR A 104 5.17 3.77 -8.04
C THR A 104 4.07 4.84 -8.17
N VAL A 105 4.43 6.09 -8.45
CA VAL A 105 3.46 7.19 -8.60
C VAL A 105 2.58 7.01 -9.82
N ALA A 106 3.14 6.60 -10.96
CA ALA A 106 2.40 6.39 -12.21
C ALA A 106 1.42 5.20 -12.16
N SER A 107 1.55 4.33 -11.15
CA SER A 107 0.62 3.23 -10.92
C SER A 107 -0.75 3.74 -10.43
N VAL A 108 -0.77 4.83 -9.66
CA VAL A 108 -1.96 5.41 -9.03
C VAL A 108 -2.37 6.76 -9.63
N ILE A 109 -1.43 7.49 -10.22
CA ILE A 109 -1.68 8.73 -10.94
C ILE A 109 -1.58 8.48 -12.44
N GLY A 110 -2.65 8.79 -13.17
CA GLY A 110 -2.68 8.71 -14.63
C GLY A 110 -1.80 9.79 -15.26
N LEU A 111 -0.52 9.47 -15.50
CA LEU A 111 0.43 10.31 -16.22
C LEU A 111 0.39 10.02 -17.73
N SER A 112 0.42 11.07 -18.56
CA SER A 112 0.53 10.92 -20.02
C SER A 112 1.93 10.51 -20.48
N ASP A 113 2.03 10.06 -21.73
CA ASP A 113 3.30 9.66 -22.36
C ASP A 113 4.36 10.78 -22.37
N GLY A 114 3.95 12.05 -22.30
CA GLY A 114 4.86 13.18 -22.15
C GLY A 114 5.19 13.52 -20.71
N GLN A 115 4.29 13.23 -19.76
CA GLN A 115 4.45 13.54 -18.34
C GLN A 115 5.38 12.57 -17.62
N LYS A 116 5.26 11.27 -17.90
CA LYS A 116 6.09 10.25 -17.24
C LYS A 116 7.60 10.43 -17.52
N PRO A 117 8.06 10.61 -18.78
CA PRO A 117 9.48 10.86 -19.06
C PRO A 117 9.97 12.20 -18.51
N LEU A 118 9.11 13.23 -18.51
CA LEU A 118 9.44 14.51 -17.90
C LEU A 118 9.68 14.36 -16.40
N LEU A 119 8.77 13.68 -15.68
CA LEU A 119 8.91 13.44 -14.25
C LEU A 119 10.18 12.66 -13.93
N LEU A 120 10.48 11.61 -14.71
CA LEU A 120 11.70 10.81 -14.57
C LEU A 120 12.96 11.68 -14.69
N SER A 121 13.05 12.47 -15.77
CA SER A 121 14.22 13.33 -16.02
C SER A 121 14.42 14.40 -14.95
N LEU A 122 13.33 15.05 -14.49
CA LEU A 122 13.40 16.07 -13.45
C LEU A 122 13.78 15.46 -12.11
N LEU A 123 13.19 14.32 -11.74
CA LEU A 123 13.51 13.65 -10.48
C LEU A 123 14.94 13.14 -10.46
N GLU A 124 15.43 12.53 -11.55
CA GLU A 124 16.83 12.12 -11.65
C GLU A 124 17.79 13.31 -11.43
N LYS A 125 17.49 14.47 -12.05
CA LYS A 125 18.25 15.71 -11.84
C LYS A 125 18.25 16.15 -10.38
N VAL A 126 17.11 16.07 -9.70
CA VAL A 126 16.99 16.43 -8.28
C VAL A 126 17.80 15.49 -7.40
N LEU A 127 17.68 14.18 -7.62
CA LEU A 127 18.34 13.15 -6.81
C LEU A 127 19.87 13.13 -6.99
N ARG A 128 20.40 13.57 -8.14
CA ARG A 128 21.86 13.75 -8.36
C ARG A 128 22.50 14.74 -7.39
N ASN A 129 21.72 15.68 -6.84
CA ASN A 129 22.20 16.65 -5.86
C ASN A 129 22.01 16.18 -4.41
N SER A 130 21.64 14.90 -4.21
CA SER A 130 21.42 14.22 -2.93
C SER A 130 20.70 15.02 -1.83
N PRO A 131 19.56 15.67 -2.11
CA PRO A 131 18.73 16.25 -1.05
C PRO A 131 18.14 15.16 -0.13
N ALA A 132 17.77 15.56 1.09
CA ALA A 132 16.87 14.74 1.92
C ALA A 132 15.53 14.51 1.19
N SER A 133 14.79 13.45 1.53
CA SER A 133 13.61 13.04 0.75
C SER A 133 12.50 14.10 0.69
N ASP A 134 12.29 14.84 1.77
CA ASP A 134 11.33 15.94 1.85
C ASP A 134 11.79 17.14 1.00
N GLU A 135 13.06 17.52 1.12
CA GLU A 135 13.67 18.55 0.27
C GLU A 135 13.64 18.16 -1.22
N ALA A 136 13.77 16.87 -1.54
CA ALA A 136 13.72 16.38 -2.91
C ALA A 136 12.34 16.61 -3.54
N LEU A 137 11.24 16.39 -2.81
CA LEU A 137 9.90 16.66 -3.32
C LEU A 137 9.67 18.16 -3.53
N GLU A 138 10.12 19.00 -2.61
CA GLU A 138 10.03 20.47 -2.75
C GLU A 138 10.86 20.97 -3.95
N ARG A 139 12.10 20.49 -4.10
CA ARG A 139 12.96 20.80 -5.25
C ARG A 139 12.37 20.28 -6.57
N LEU A 140 11.78 19.08 -6.56
CA LEU A 140 11.08 18.54 -7.73
C LEU A 140 9.91 19.43 -8.13
N HIS A 141 9.11 19.93 -7.17
CA HIS A 141 8.01 20.84 -7.47
C HIS A 141 8.51 22.11 -8.15
N LEU A 142 9.60 22.71 -7.64
CA LEU A 142 10.24 23.87 -8.28
C LEU A 142 10.78 23.57 -9.69
N GLU A 143 11.39 22.40 -9.90
CA GLU A 143 11.88 21.98 -11.22
C GLU A 143 10.73 21.77 -12.22
N VAL A 144 9.59 21.26 -11.77
CA VAL A 144 8.37 21.15 -12.59
C VAL A 144 7.85 22.54 -12.96
N GLN A 145 7.77 23.48 -12.01
CA GLN A 145 7.29 24.85 -12.25
C GLN A 145 8.18 25.63 -13.21
N ASN A 146 9.50 25.43 -13.15
CA ASN A 146 10.46 26.11 -14.00
C ASN A 146 10.67 25.41 -15.36
N SER A 147 10.07 24.24 -15.56
CA SER A 147 10.23 23.47 -16.80
C SER A 147 9.52 24.17 -17.97
N ARG A 148 10.23 24.28 -19.10
CA ARG A 148 9.68 24.81 -20.36
C ARG A 148 8.92 23.75 -21.17
N SER A 149 8.80 22.52 -20.65
CA SER A 149 8.07 21.45 -21.33
C SER A 149 6.58 21.75 -21.38
N LEU A 150 5.95 21.47 -22.53
CA LEU A 150 4.49 21.58 -22.69
C LEU A 150 3.71 20.65 -21.74
N ALA A 151 4.35 19.57 -21.27
CA ALA A 151 3.75 18.64 -20.31
C ALA A 151 3.80 19.12 -18.85
N ALA A 152 4.60 20.16 -18.54
CA ALA A 152 4.87 20.59 -17.17
C ALA A 152 3.63 21.09 -16.41
N PRO A 153 2.75 21.95 -16.97
CA PRO A 153 1.55 22.39 -16.25
C PRO A 153 0.59 21.23 -15.92
N GLY A 154 0.48 20.27 -16.84
CA GLY A 154 -0.31 19.07 -16.61
C GLY A 154 0.30 18.14 -15.56
N LEU A 155 1.64 18.00 -15.56
CA LEU A 155 2.37 17.22 -14.57
C LEU A 155 2.23 17.84 -13.17
N GLU A 156 2.42 19.15 -13.04
CA GLU A 156 2.25 19.87 -11.78
C GLU A 156 0.86 19.63 -11.20
N LYS A 157 -0.17 19.78 -12.05
CA LYS A 157 -1.56 19.54 -11.65
C LYS A 157 -1.79 18.08 -11.23
N ALA A 158 -1.25 17.11 -11.96
CA ALA A 158 -1.42 15.69 -11.65
C ALA A 158 -0.78 15.32 -10.30
N LEU A 159 0.36 15.93 -9.98
CA LEU A 159 1.11 15.67 -8.74
C LEU A 159 0.68 16.56 -7.56
N THR A 160 -0.34 17.41 -7.71
CA THR A 160 -0.89 18.25 -6.63
C THR A 160 -1.05 17.51 -5.29
N PRO A 161 -1.52 16.25 -5.24
CA PRO A 161 -1.67 15.54 -3.98
C PRO A 161 -0.35 15.26 -3.23
N LEU A 162 0.80 15.33 -3.90
CA LEU A 162 2.12 15.16 -3.30
C LEU A 162 2.69 16.46 -2.72
N TRP A 163 2.11 17.62 -3.08
CA TRP A 163 2.65 18.92 -2.72
C TRP A 163 2.09 19.42 -1.39
N GLY A 164 2.94 20.07 -0.58
CA GLY A 164 2.52 20.86 0.58
C GLY A 164 2.12 20.08 1.84
N GLN A 165 2.24 18.75 1.84
CA GLN A 165 2.02 17.93 3.03
C GLN A 165 3.22 17.02 3.29
N LYS A 166 3.68 16.97 4.54
CA LYS A 166 4.78 16.09 4.95
C LYS A 166 4.23 14.70 5.27
N PHE A 167 4.02 13.89 4.22
CA PHE A 167 3.59 12.50 4.37
C PHE A 167 4.70 11.60 4.89
N PHE A 168 5.93 11.89 4.46
CA PHE A 168 7.09 11.03 4.62
C PHE A 168 8.25 11.80 5.20
N GLU A 169 9.03 11.12 6.03
CA GLU A 169 10.33 11.56 6.52
C GLU A 169 11.37 10.52 6.09
N ASN A 170 12.59 10.96 5.79
CA ASN A 170 13.64 10.02 5.43
C ASN A 170 14.10 9.23 6.67
N GLY A 171 14.02 7.90 6.58
CA GLY A 171 14.50 7.00 7.63
C GLY A 171 14.07 5.56 7.38
N ASP A 172 14.50 4.67 8.27
CA ASP A 172 14.08 3.27 8.24
C ASP A 172 12.60 3.14 8.54
N PHE A 173 11.92 2.21 7.88
CA PHE A 173 10.50 2.01 8.09
C PHE A 173 10.24 1.32 9.44
N GLU A 174 9.66 2.09 10.37
CA GLU A 174 9.30 1.64 11.72
C GLU A 174 8.14 0.62 11.68
N ILE A 175 8.46 -0.67 11.55
CA ILE A 175 7.49 -1.79 11.66
C ILE A 175 7.68 -2.49 13.01
N PHE A 176 6.81 -2.16 13.95
CA PHE A 176 6.85 -2.64 15.34
C PHE A 176 6.52 -4.13 15.45
N SER A 177 6.98 -4.75 16.55
CA SER A 177 6.42 -6.02 17.00
C SER A 177 4.92 -5.88 17.27
N GLY A 178 4.13 -6.90 16.91
CA GLY A 178 2.67 -6.82 17.00
C GLY A 178 2.00 -6.19 15.77
N ILE A 179 1.12 -5.20 16.01
CA ILE A 179 0.33 -4.51 14.97
C ILE A 179 0.84 -3.07 14.79
N THR A 180 1.32 -2.74 13.60
CA THR A 180 1.56 -1.35 13.17
C THR A 180 0.35 -0.86 12.37
N LEU A 181 -0.42 0.10 12.90
CA LEU A 181 -1.63 0.62 12.27
C LEU A 181 -1.41 2.05 11.79
N LEU A 182 -1.49 2.24 10.47
CA LEU A 182 -1.34 3.54 9.81
C LEU A 182 -2.73 4.10 9.47
N GLU A 183 -3.08 5.22 10.09
CA GLU A 183 -4.37 5.89 9.88
C GLU A 183 -4.22 6.95 8.78
N LEU A 184 -5.02 6.79 7.72
CA LEU A 184 -5.04 7.70 6.56
C LEU A 184 -6.34 8.50 6.44
N GLY A 185 -7.28 8.30 7.37
CA GLY A 185 -8.64 8.87 7.32
C GLY A 185 -8.71 10.39 7.24
N SER A 186 -7.67 11.08 7.71
CA SER A 186 -7.53 12.55 7.66
C SER A 186 -7.24 13.10 6.25
N PHE A 187 -6.81 12.27 5.30
CA PHE A 187 -6.48 12.71 3.93
C PHE A 187 -7.65 12.50 2.95
N PRO A 188 -7.72 13.28 1.85
CA PRO A 188 -8.63 12.99 0.75
C PRO A 188 -8.34 11.62 0.10
N PRO A 189 -9.34 10.90 -0.45
CA PRO A 189 -9.14 9.56 -1.02
C PRO A 189 -8.03 9.47 -2.08
N SER A 190 -7.89 10.49 -2.94
CA SER A 190 -6.81 10.53 -3.95
C SER A 190 -5.41 10.57 -3.32
N THR A 191 -5.27 11.24 -2.19
CA THR A 191 -4.01 11.30 -1.43
C THR A 191 -3.75 10.01 -0.68
N GLN A 192 -4.81 9.41 -0.08
CA GLN A 192 -4.70 8.10 0.59
C GLN A 192 -4.12 7.03 -0.35
N HIS A 193 -4.62 6.94 -1.59
CA HIS A 193 -4.10 5.96 -2.57
C HIS A 193 -2.63 6.15 -2.93
N ILE A 194 -2.16 7.39 -2.95
CA ILE A 194 -0.74 7.68 -3.22
C ILE A 194 0.11 7.26 -2.02
N VAL A 195 -0.33 7.59 -0.81
CA VAL A 195 0.36 7.19 0.42
C VAL A 195 0.39 5.67 0.56
N GLU A 196 -0.75 4.99 0.35
CA GLU A 196 -0.88 3.53 0.31
C GLU A 196 0.12 2.90 -0.63
N GLU A 197 0.16 3.36 -1.88
CA GLU A 197 1.02 2.79 -2.92
C GLU A 197 2.51 2.97 -2.59
N VAL A 198 2.89 4.15 -2.06
CA VAL A 198 4.26 4.40 -1.59
C VAL A 198 4.62 3.52 -0.40
N VAL A 199 3.71 3.36 0.57
CA VAL A 199 3.91 2.50 1.75
C VAL A 199 4.02 1.03 1.34
N PHE A 200 3.19 0.55 0.43
CA PHE A 200 3.27 -0.82 -0.09
C PHE A 200 4.57 -1.05 -0.85
N ALA A 201 5.00 -0.08 -1.67
CA ALA A 201 6.27 -0.16 -2.36
C ALA A 201 7.45 -0.16 -1.38
N ALA A 202 7.40 0.66 -0.32
CA ALA A 202 8.39 0.66 0.74
C ALA A 202 8.41 -0.67 1.51
N LEU A 203 7.26 -1.17 1.94
CA LEU A 203 7.14 -2.46 2.64
C LEU A 203 7.70 -3.62 1.82
N LEU A 204 7.45 -3.62 0.51
CA LEU A 204 8.01 -4.61 -0.39
C LEU A 204 9.54 -4.50 -0.51
N ARG A 205 10.10 -3.29 -0.53
CA ARG A 205 11.56 -3.08 -0.49
C ARG A 205 12.14 -3.56 0.84
N GLU A 206 11.56 -3.18 1.96
CA GLU A 206 11.97 -3.63 3.30
C GLU A 206 11.96 -5.16 3.39
N ALA A 207 10.98 -5.82 2.77
CA ALA A 207 10.89 -7.27 2.74
C ALA A 207 12.09 -7.93 2.04
N THR A 208 12.75 -7.25 1.10
CA THR A 208 13.92 -7.81 0.38
C THR A 208 15.17 -7.93 1.25
N HIS A 209 15.21 -7.30 2.43
CA HIS A 209 16.31 -7.46 3.38
C HIS A 209 16.29 -8.87 4.01
N GLU A 210 17.45 -9.52 4.12
CA GLU A 210 17.56 -10.92 4.56
C GLU A 210 16.90 -11.18 5.93
N ASP A 211 17.09 -10.25 6.84
CA ASP A 211 16.60 -10.32 8.23
C ASP A 211 15.14 -9.91 8.40
N PHE A 212 14.41 -9.60 7.32
CA PHE A 212 13.02 -9.15 7.41
C PHE A 212 12.14 -10.19 8.15
N PRO A 213 11.55 -9.83 9.30
CA PRO A 213 10.65 -10.73 10.02
C PRO A 213 9.37 -10.99 9.20
N PRO A 214 8.81 -12.22 9.22
CA PRO A 214 7.55 -12.49 8.57
C PRO A 214 6.47 -11.48 8.95
N THR A 215 5.83 -10.89 7.95
CA THR A 215 4.91 -9.77 8.14
C THR A 215 3.67 -9.96 7.28
N PHE A 216 2.50 -9.70 7.85
CA PHE A 216 1.23 -9.66 7.12
C PHE A 216 0.77 -8.23 6.91
N LEU A 217 0.46 -7.89 5.66
CA LEU A 217 -0.29 -6.69 5.31
C LEU A 217 -1.79 -6.99 5.43
N TYR A 218 -2.46 -6.35 6.38
CA TYR A 218 -3.90 -6.44 6.59
C TYR A 218 -4.63 -5.27 5.94
N LEU A 219 -5.51 -5.58 4.99
CA LEU A 219 -6.38 -4.60 4.32
C LEU A 219 -7.84 -5.03 4.50
N ASP A 220 -8.59 -4.27 5.29
CA ASP A 220 -10.04 -4.39 5.33
C ASP A 220 -10.68 -3.56 4.22
N GLU A 221 -11.87 -3.93 3.78
CA GLU A 221 -12.54 -3.31 2.63
C GLU A 221 -11.65 -3.11 1.40
N LEU A 222 -10.99 -4.17 0.95
CA LEU A 222 -10.02 -4.20 -0.15
C LEU A 222 -10.47 -3.44 -1.42
N SER A 223 -11.76 -3.35 -1.68
CA SER A 223 -12.32 -2.58 -2.81
C SER A 223 -11.94 -1.09 -2.79
N ASN A 224 -11.52 -0.57 -1.65
CA ASN A 224 -11.04 0.78 -1.50
C ASN A 224 -9.60 0.96 -1.99
N PHE A 225 -8.82 -0.11 -2.16
CA PHE A 225 -7.41 0.00 -2.51
C PHE A 225 -7.16 -0.18 -4.02
N PRO A 226 -6.16 0.52 -4.59
CA PRO A 226 -5.69 0.24 -5.94
C PRO A 226 -5.19 -1.21 -6.06
N LEU A 227 -5.74 -1.95 -7.01
CA LEU A 227 -5.32 -3.33 -7.28
C LEU A 227 -5.16 -3.53 -8.78
N HIS A 228 -3.94 -3.68 -9.24
CA HIS A 228 -3.59 -4.06 -10.62
C HIS A 228 -2.17 -4.63 -10.67
N GLN A 229 -1.81 -5.26 -11.77
CA GLN A 229 -0.54 -6.00 -11.89
C GLN A 229 0.70 -5.12 -11.62
N THR A 230 0.62 -3.85 -11.97
CA THR A 230 1.71 -2.88 -11.80
C THR A 230 1.71 -2.15 -10.46
N SER A 231 0.61 -2.21 -9.70
CA SER A 231 0.54 -1.66 -8.33
C SER A 231 1.46 -2.43 -7.38
N ALA A 232 1.91 -1.76 -6.33
CA ALA A 232 2.72 -2.33 -5.28
C ALA A 232 1.98 -3.46 -4.56
N LEU A 233 0.67 -3.32 -4.30
CA LEU A 233 -0.14 -4.41 -3.76
C LEU A 233 -0.18 -5.63 -4.71
N GLY A 234 -0.32 -5.38 -6.02
CA GLY A 234 -0.25 -6.43 -7.05
C GLY A 234 1.12 -7.12 -7.08
N LYS A 235 2.21 -6.37 -6.92
CA LYS A 235 3.57 -6.91 -6.79
C LYS A 235 3.71 -7.76 -5.53
N ILE A 236 3.28 -7.26 -4.36
CA ILE A 236 3.29 -8.00 -3.09
C ILE A 236 2.57 -9.35 -3.23
N LEU A 237 1.39 -9.40 -3.86
CA LEU A 237 0.66 -10.65 -4.08
C LEU A 237 1.42 -11.67 -4.94
N ASN A 238 2.21 -11.20 -5.90
CA ASN A 238 2.97 -12.07 -6.81
C ASN A 238 4.32 -12.51 -6.24
N GLU A 239 5.03 -11.62 -5.56
CA GLU A 239 6.43 -11.84 -5.15
C GLU A 239 6.69 -11.76 -3.65
N GLY A 240 5.82 -11.11 -2.87
CA GLY A 240 6.02 -10.89 -1.42
C GLY A 240 6.29 -12.17 -0.63
N ARG A 241 5.69 -13.30 -1.03
CA ARG A 241 5.91 -14.61 -0.39
C ARG A 241 7.38 -15.04 -0.36
N LYS A 242 8.20 -14.63 -1.36
CA LYS A 242 9.64 -14.94 -1.44
C LYS A 242 10.41 -14.28 -0.29
N TYR A 243 9.85 -13.19 0.23
CA TYR A 243 10.46 -12.27 1.18
C TYR A 243 9.82 -12.38 2.58
N GLY A 244 8.85 -13.28 2.76
CA GLY A 244 8.10 -13.39 4.02
C GLY A 244 7.06 -12.27 4.23
N LEU A 245 6.68 -11.57 3.16
CA LEU A 245 5.58 -10.59 3.16
C LEU A 245 4.30 -11.24 2.59
N TYR A 246 3.26 -11.25 3.41
CA TYR A 246 1.98 -11.90 3.11
C TYR A 246 0.83 -10.90 3.18
N CYS A 247 -0.33 -11.26 2.63
CA CYS A 247 -1.52 -10.41 2.73
C CYS A 247 -2.65 -11.12 3.47
N LEU A 248 -3.36 -10.40 4.33
CA LEU A 248 -4.69 -10.76 4.82
C LEU A 248 -5.68 -9.72 4.28
N LEU A 249 -6.42 -10.11 3.25
CA LEU A 249 -7.26 -9.21 2.48
C LEU A 249 -8.73 -9.52 2.73
N VAL A 250 -9.55 -8.51 3.01
CA VAL A 250 -10.99 -8.68 3.27
C VAL A 250 -11.81 -7.82 2.32
N ALA A 251 -12.81 -8.41 1.67
CA ALA A 251 -13.73 -7.69 0.79
C ALA A 251 -15.20 -8.09 1.02
N GLN A 252 -16.13 -7.18 0.73
CA GLN A 252 -17.57 -7.49 0.86
C GLN A 252 -18.14 -8.22 -0.36
N SER A 253 -17.55 -8.04 -1.54
CA SER A 253 -18.03 -8.62 -2.79
C SER A 253 -16.86 -8.91 -3.71
N ILE A 254 -16.95 -10.02 -4.45
CA ILE A 254 -15.95 -10.35 -5.47
C ILE A 254 -16.25 -9.64 -6.81
N ARG A 255 -17.49 -9.19 -6.99
CA ARG A 255 -17.98 -8.58 -8.24
C ARG A 255 -17.39 -7.20 -8.50
N VAL A 256 -17.02 -6.48 -7.44
CA VAL A 256 -16.38 -5.15 -7.54
C VAL A 256 -15.02 -5.21 -8.24
N PHE A 257 -14.36 -6.37 -8.21
CA PHE A 257 -13.08 -6.58 -8.87
C PHE A 257 -13.26 -7.02 -10.32
N LYS A 258 -12.52 -6.40 -11.24
CA LYS A 258 -12.42 -6.79 -12.66
C LYS A 258 -11.75 -8.16 -12.80
N SER A 259 -11.82 -8.76 -14.00
CA SER A 259 -11.24 -10.09 -14.27
C SER A 259 -9.76 -10.19 -13.92
N GLU A 260 -8.95 -9.21 -14.30
CA GLU A 260 -7.51 -9.17 -14.00
C GLU A 260 -7.23 -9.06 -12.49
N GLN A 261 -8.03 -8.26 -11.79
CA GLN A 261 -7.94 -8.14 -10.32
C GLN A 261 -8.30 -9.46 -9.64
N ARG A 262 -9.31 -10.19 -10.13
CA ARG A 262 -9.65 -11.51 -9.59
C ARG A 262 -8.53 -12.53 -9.79
N ILE A 263 -7.77 -12.44 -10.89
CA ILE A 263 -6.58 -13.29 -11.12
C ILE A 263 -5.48 -12.96 -10.10
N LEU A 264 -5.28 -11.68 -9.75
CA LEU A 264 -4.36 -11.29 -8.68
C LEU A 264 -4.81 -11.84 -7.31
N LEU A 265 -6.10 -11.76 -6.99
CA LEU A 265 -6.63 -12.31 -5.74
C LEU A 265 -6.45 -13.83 -5.65
N GLN A 266 -6.49 -14.53 -6.79
CA GLN A 266 -6.18 -15.97 -6.86
C GLN A 266 -4.71 -16.30 -6.58
N GLN A 267 -3.81 -15.32 -6.48
CA GLN A 267 -2.46 -15.53 -5.97
C GLN A 267 -2.43 -15.78 -4.44
N CYS A 268 -3.52 -15.46 -3.72
CA CYS A 268 -3.66 -15.90 -2.33
C CYS A 268 -3.79 -17.43 -2.29
N LYS A 269 -2.96 -18.08 -1.46
CA LYS A 269 -3.01 -19.54 -1.30
C LYS A 269 -4.33 -19.99 -0.67
N TYR A 270 -4.88 -19.14 0.19
CA TYR A 270 -6.12 -19.39 0.91
C TYR A 270 -7.18 -18.39 0.52
N ILE A 271 -8.34 -18.89 0.11
CA ILE A 271 -9.51 -18.05 -0.16
C ILE A 271 -10.69 -18.56 0.66
N MET A 272 -11.32 -17.66 1.41
CA MET A 272 -12.40 -17.95 2.33
C MET A 272 -13.66 -17.22 1.87
N TYR A 273 -14.63 -17.99 1.38
CA TYR A 273 -15.91 -17.48 0.90
C TYR A 273 -16.97 -17.65 1.99
N PHE A 274 -17.30 -16.57 2.67
CA PHE A 274 -18.55 -16.48 3.42
C PHE A 274 -19.74 -16.42 2.46
N GLN A 275 -20.97 -16.46 3.01
CA GLN A 275 -22.18 -16.35 2.21
C GLN A 275 -22.11 -15.13 1.26
N PRO A 276 -22.05 -15.34 -0.07
CA PRO A 276 -22.03 -14.24 -1.03
C PRO A 276 -23.42 -13.63 -1.19
N ALA A 277 -23.52 -12.47 -1.86
CA ALA A 277 -24.81 -11.98 -2.34
C ALA A 277 -25.38 -12.92 -3.43
N ASP A 278 -26.70 -13.04 -3.52
CA ASP A 278 -27.36 -14.01 -4.43
C ASP A 278 -26.91 -13.90 -5.90
N GLU A 279 -26.68 -12.66 -6.35
CA GLU A 279 -26.25 -12.34 -7.72
C GLU A 279 -24.81 -12.77 -8.03
N GLU A 280 -23.94 -12.88 -7.02
CA GLU A 280 -22.52 -13.20 -7.18
C GLU A 280 -22.15 -14.64 -6.78
N VAL A 281 -23.07 -15.40 -6.18
CA VAL A 281 -22.79 -16.78 -5.74
C VAL A 281 -22.25 -17.64 -6.89
N ARG A 282 -22.85 -17.54 -8.09
CA ARG A 282 -22.39 -18.31 -9.25
C ARG A 282 -20.97 -17.94 -9.66
N MET A 283 -20.59 -16.66 -9.51
CA MET A 283 -19.23 -16.19 -9.77
C MET A 283 -18.26 -16.78 -8.76
N CYS A 284 -18.58 -16.72 -7.46
CA CYS A 284 -17.76 -17.33 -6.40
C CYS A 284 -17.56 -18.83 -6.63
N ALA A 285 -18.64 -19.56 -6.94
CA ALA A 285 -18.57 -21.00 -7.22
C ALA A 285 -17.61 -21.34 -8.37
N ARG A 286 -17.61 -20.53 -9.45
CA ARG A 286 -16.70 -20.70 -10.60
C ARG A 286 -15.24 -20.39 -10.27
N LEU A 287 -14.98 -19.45 -9.38
CA LEU A 287 -13.63 -19.13 -8.91
C LEU A 287 -13.04 -20.25 -8.03
N ILE A 288 -13.91 -20.97 -7.30
CA ILE A 288 -13.51 -22.12 -6.48
C ILE A 288 -13.29 -23.37 -7.34
N SER A 289 -14.16 -23.62 -8.32
CA SER A 289 -14.04 -24.76 -9.23
C SER A 289 -14.75 -24.51 -10.55
N SER A 290 -14.07 -24.83 -11.65
CA SER A 290 -14.61 -24.74 -13.00
C SER A 290 -15.67 -25.82 -13.32
N SER A 291 -15.64 -26.97 -12.65
CA SER A 291 -16.46 -28.15 -12.99
C SER A 291 -17.56 -28.49 -11.95
N GLY A 292 -17.60 -27.81 -10.80
CA GLY A 292 -18.52 -28.09 -9.68
C GLY A 292 -19.59 -27.03 -9.40
N GLY A 293 -19.89 -26.14 -10.35
CA GLY A 293 -20.59 -24.88 -10.12
C GLY A 293 -21.96 -24.98 -9.43
N THR A 294 -22.82 -25.94 -9.78
CA THR A 294 -24.18 -26.05 -9.20
C THR A 294 -24.17 -26.50 -7.75
N LYS A 295 -23.40 -27.54 -7.42
CA LYS A 295 -23.24 -28.02 -6.03
C LYS A 295 -22.63 -26.95 -5.14
N LEU A 296 -21.56 -26.30 -5.60
CA LEU A 296 -20.91 -25.21 -4.86
C LEU A 296 -21.82 -24.00 -4.69
N THR A 297 -22.62 -23.65 -5.71
CA THR A 297 -23.63 -22.59 -5.60
C THR A 297 -24.63 -22.90 -4.50
N SER A 298 -25.13 -24.15 -4.42
CA SER A 298 -26.05 -24.56 -3.36
C SER A 298 -25.42 -24.45 -1.97
N ILE A 299 -24.16 -24.90 -1.82
CA ILE A 299 -23.42 -24.84 -0.54
C ILE A 299 -23.21 -23.38 -0.11
N LEU A 300 -22.70 -22.54 -1.01
CA LEU A 300 -22.45 -21.12 -0.73
C LEU A 300 -23.73 -20.37 -0.33
N LYS A 301 -24.88 -20.70 -0.93
CA LYS A 301 -26.18 -20.13 -0.53
C LYS A 301 -26.62 -20.57 0.86
N SER A 302 -26.33 -21.80 1.25
CA SER A 302 -26.75 -22.36 2.54
C SER A 302 -25.87 -21.96 3.73
N LEU A 303 -24.70 -21.34 3.49
CA LEU A 303 -23.80 -20.88 4.54
C LEU A 303 -24.52 -19.96 5.52
N GLN A 304 -24.44 -20.27 6.81
CA GLN A 304 -24.95 -19.46 7.88
C GLN A 304 -23.95 -18.36 8.31
N VAL A 305 -24.41 -17.43 9.15
CA VAL A 305 -23.52 -16.44 9.75
C VAL A 305 -22.43 -17.15 10.55
N GLY A 306 -21.17 -16.79 10.30
CA GLY A 306 -20.02 -17.43 10.91
C GLY A 306 -19.54 -18.70 10.18
N GLU A 307 -20.25 -19.17 9.14
CA GLU A 307 -19.78 -20.25 8.27
C GLU A 307 -19.15 -19.71 6.98
N PHE A 308 -18.09 -20.36 6.54
CA PHE A 308 -17.42 -20.03 5.29
C PHE A 308 -16.88 -21.29 4.61
N MET A 309 -16.72 -21.21 3.30
CA MET A 309 -16.03 -22.24 2.53
C MET A 309 -14.57 -21.83 2.31
N VAL A 310 -13.64 -22.64 2.76
CA VAL A 310 -12.20 -22.45 2.52
C VAL A 310 -11.75 -23.21 1.28
N SER A 311 -10.97 -22.54 0.45
CA SER A 311 -10.23 -23.09 -0.69
C SER A 311 -8.73 -22.92 -0.41
N GLY A 312 -8.00 -24.03 -0.40
CA GLY A 312 -6.58 -24.11 -0.02
C GLY A 312 -6.29 -25.38 0.79
N PRO A 313 -5.01 -25.78 0.97
CA PRO A 313 -4.65 -26.95 1.75
C PRO A 313 -4.84 -26.70 3.25
N VAL A 314 -5.83 -27.36 3.86
CA VAL A 314 -6.16 -27.24 5.29
C VAL A 314 -6.14 -28.59 5.99
N TYR A 315 -5.78 -28.57 7.27
CA TYR A 315 -5.71 -29.76 8.13
C TYR A 315 -6.94 -29.83 9.03
N VAL A 316 -7.54 -31.01 9.16
CA VAL A 316 -8.76 -31.23 9.96
C VAL A 316 -8.43 -32.16 11.13
N GLY A 317 -8.61 -31.68 12.36
CA GLY A 317 -8.18 -32.36 13.57
C GLY A 317 -6.67 -32.62 13.57
N ASP A 318 -6.27 -33.82 13.94
CA ASP A 318 -4.86 -34.25 14.02
C ASP A 318 -4.40 -35.00 12.77
N SER A 319 -5.05 -34.77 11.62
CA SER A 319 -4.59 -35.39 10.36
C SER A 319 -3.25 -34.82 9.94
N ASP A 320 -2.31 -35.67 9.53
CA ASP A 320 -1.01 -35.27 8.97
C ASP A 320 -1.10 -34.88 7.48
N THR A 321 -2.24 -35.10 6.84
CA THR A 321 -2.45 -34.85 5.40
C THR A 321 -3.44 -33.71 5.18
N PRO A 322 -3.09 -32.68 4.39
CA PRO A 322 -4.01 -31.59 4.12
C PRO A 322 -5.12 -32.02 3.15
N THR A 323 -6.33 -31.55 3.41
CA THR A 323 -7.43 -31.59 2.45
C THR A 323 -7.34 -30.37 1.54
N THR A 324 -7.31 -30.60 0.22
CA THR A 324 -7.30 -29.54 -0.81
C THR A 324 -8.66 -29.30 -1.45
N LYS A 325 -9.65 -30.15 -1.15
CA LYS A 325 -11.03 -29.97 -1.59
C LYS A 325 -11.67 -28.82 -0.81
N PRO A 326 -12.51 -27.98 -1.44
CA PRO A 326 -13.25 -26.94 -0.74
C PRO A 326 -14.02 -27.51 0.46
N LEU A 327 -13.86 -26.89 1.62
CA LEU A 327 -14.39 -27.36 2.90
C LEU A 327 -15.22 -26.26 3.55
N VAL A 328 -16.39 -26.61 4.10
CA VAL A 328 -17.19 -25.69 4.92
C VAL A 328 -16.66 -25.72 6.35
N VAL A 329 -16.41 -24.55 6.90
CA VAL A 329 -15.80 -24.33 8.22
C VAL A 329 -16.66 -23.33 8.99
N HIS A 330 -16.88 -23.60 10.27
CA HIS A 330 -17.47 -22.66 11.20
C HIS A 330 -16.36 -21.87 11.89
N SER A 331 -16.44 -20.54 11.89
CA SER A 331 -15.40 -19.61 12.41
C SER A 331 -15.16 -19.70 13.92
N LYS A 332 -16.13 -20.21 14.68
CA LYS A 332 -15.93 -20.56 16.10
C LYS A 332 -14.95 -21.72 16.25
N SER A 333 -14.06 -21.60 17.23
CA SER A 333 -13.19 -22.70 17.61
C SER A 333 -14.01 -23.81 18.29
N PRO A 334 -13.54 -25.07 18.30
CA PRO A 334 -14.18 -26.13 19.10
C PRO A 334 -14.20 -25.81 20.59
N GLU A 335 -13.25 -25.00 21.06
CA GLU A 335 -13.09 -24.58 22.45
C GLU A 335 -14.17 -23.56 22.85
N ASP A 336 -14.68 -22.73 21.93
CA ASP A 336 -15.75 -21.76 22.23
C ASP A 336 -17.14 -22.39 22.53
N VAL A 337 -17.25 -23.73 22.49
CA VAL A 337 -18.43 -24.48 22.91
C VAL A 337 -18.40 -24.77 24.43
N VAL A 338 -17.26 -24.54 25.10
CA VAL A 338 -17.09 -24.60 26.55
C VAL A 338 -16.33 -23.33 26.99
N PRO A 339 -16.82 -22.51 27.93
CA PRO A 339 -16.20 -21.22 28.20
C PRO A 339 -14.74 -21.39 28.68
N ALA A 340 -13.78 -21.00 27.85
CA ALA A 340 -12.37 -21.01 28.20
C ALA A 340 -12.03 -19.74 29.00
N ASN A 341 -11.91 -19.90 30.32
CA ASN A 341 -11.28 -18.93 31.21
C ASN A 341 -9.76 -19.19 31.23
N GLY A 342 -9.01 -18.50 30.38
CA GLY A 342 -7.53 -18.49 30.43
C GLY A 342 -6.97 -17.27 29.70
N PRO A 343 -5.99 -16.55 30.27
CA PRO A 343 -5.39 -15.38 29.59
C PRO A 343 -4.66 -15.80 28.32
N LEU A 344 -4.85 -15.05 27.24
CA LEU A 344 -4.15 -15.24 25.95
C LEU A 344 -2.64 -15.15 26.17
N ALA A 345 -1.88 -16.12 25.64
CA ALA A 345 -0.42 -16.15 25.70
C ALA A 345 0.18 -15.42 24.48
N ILE A 346 -0.24 -14.18 24.22
CA ILE A 346 0.38 -13.36 23.19
C ILE A 346 1.67 -12.77 23.79
N PRO A 347 2.84 -12.91 23.14
CA PRO A 347 4.07 -12.29 23.61
C PRO A 347 3.90 -10.77 23.72
N VAL A 348 4.32 -10.18 24.84
CA VAL A 348 4.34 -8.72 25.00
C VAL A 348 5.34 -8.13 23.99
N PRO A 349 4.99 -7.08 23.23
CA PRO A 349 5.91 -6.42 22.31
C PRO A 349 7.19 -5.98 23.05
N SER A 350 8.36 -6.40 22.57
CA SER A 350 9.65 -6.05 23.17
C SER A 350 9.95 -4.55 23.14
N ASP A 351 9.23 -3.82 22.27
CA ASP A 351 9.48 -2.42 21.93
C ASP A 351 8.57 -1.46 22.71
N THR A 352 7.83 -1.96 23.71
CA THR A 352 7.03 -1.12 24.60
C THR A 352 7.90 -0.61 25.76
N GLU A 353 8.28 0.67 25.74
CA GLU A 353 8.71 1.34 26.96
C GLU A 353 7.57 1.28 27.99
N PRO A 354 7.86 0.98 29.27
CA PRO A 354 6.84 0.89 30.29
C PRO A 354 6.18 2.27 30.47
N ILE A 355 4.87 2.33 30.24
CA ILE A 355 4.05 3.49 30.59
C ILE A 355 4.12 3.64 32.12
N LEU A 356 4.98 4.53 32.59
CA LEU A 356 4.99 4.97 33.98
C LEU A 356 3.62 5.59 34.28
N PRO A 357 2.96 5.21 35.39
CA PRO A 357 1.75 5.90 35.81
C PRO A 357 2.08 7.39 36.03
N PRO A 358 1.15 8.31 35.76
CA PRO A 358 1.40 9.74 35.93
C PRO A 358 1.84 10.00 37.37
N ALA A 359 3.03 10.60 37.51
CA ALA A 359 3.58 10.98 38.80
C ALA A 359 2.56 11.84 39.55
N GLN A 360 2.13 11.37 40.73
CA GLN A 360 1.44 12.21 41.68
C GLN A 360 2.40 13.33 42.07
N ILE A 361 2.03 14.56 41.74
CA ILE A 361 2.74 15.75 42.19
C ILE A 361 2.42 15.88 43.69
N ASP A 362 3.29 15.33 44.54
CA ASP A 362 3.30 15.65 45.95
C ASP A 362 3.78 17.09 46.11
N LEU A 363 2.87 17.93 46.63
CA LEU A 363 3.15 19.29 47.06
C LEU A 363 4.19 19.26 48.19
N LEU A 364 5.46 19.49 47.86
CA LEU A 364 6.50 19.74 48.85
C LEU A 364 6.48 21.21 49.29
N LEU A 365 6.38 21.38 50.61
CA LEU A 365 6.48 22.63 51.35
C LEU A 365 7.89 23.25 51.24
N PRO A 366 8.05 24.55 51.55
CA PRO A 366 9.27 25.30 51.24
C PRO A 366 10.47 24.89 52.10
N LEU A 367 11.63 24.92 51.44
CA LEU A 367 12.96 24.75 52.00
C LEU A 367 13.27 25.86 53.02
N ASP A 368 13.59 25.46 54.25
CA ASP A 368 14.37 26.25 55.18
C ASP A 368 15.52 25.40 55.76
N ALA A 369 16.72 25.96 55.56
CA ALA A 369 17.89 25.93 56.43
C ALA A 369 18.88 24.74 56.42
N LEU A 370 20.15 25.18 56.38
CA LEU A 370 21.42 24.61 56.86
C LEU A 370 22.30 23.96 55.77
N ASP A 371 23.37 24.66 55.34
CA ASP A 371 24.74 24.70 55.93
C ASP A 371 25.49 23.37 55.68
N ASP A 372 26.77 23.29 55.33
CA ASP A 372 27.84 24.21 54.94
C ASP A 372 29.05 23.29 54.60
N CYS A 373 30.06 23.82 53.92
CA CYS A 373 31.46 23.31 53.79
C CYS A 373 31.73 22.05 52.94
N ASP A 374 32.88 21.85 52.29
CA ASP A 374 33.97 22.67 51.72
C ASP A 374 34.94 21.65 51.04
N ASP A 375 35.63 22.10 49.98
CA ASP A 375 37.03 21.80 49.60
C ASP A 375 37.48 20.34 49.25
N GLU A 376 37.84 20.07 48.00
CA GLU A 376 39.22 20.15 47.39
C GLU A 376 40.17 19.01 47.80
N GLU A 377 40.57 18.16 46.85
CA GLU A 377 41.98 18.05 46.40
C GLU A 377 42.29 16.83 45.49
N ALA A 378 43.12 17.13 44.49
CA ALA A 378 44.30 16.39 44.01
C ALA A 378 44.18 15.03 43.26
N ALA A 379 44.57 15.08 41.97
CA ALA A 379 45.17 13.99 41.18
C ALA A 379 46.65 13.75 41.61
N PRO A 380 47.57 13.07 40.86
CA PRO A 380 47.49 12.07 39.77
C PRO A 380 48.48 10.87 39.95
N SER A 381 48.42 9.82 39.10
CA SER A 381 49.64 9.06 38.68
C SER A 381 49.38 8.03 37.55
N LYS A 382 50.08 8.23 36.43
CA LYS A 382 50.40 7.32 35.29
C LYS A 382 51.65 6.45 35.64
N PRO A 383 52.32 5.71 34.72
CA PRO A 383 51.94 4.69 33.71
C PRO A 383 52.94 3.48 33.69
N GLU A 384 52.82 2.52 32.76
CA GLU A 384 53.93 1.70 32.17
C GLU A 384 53.41 1.01 30.87
N THR A 385 53.75 1.48 29.66
CA THR A 385 54.82 1.06 28.69
C THR A 385 54.69 -0.36 28.11
N VAL A 386 54.26 -0.54 26.85
CA VAL A 386 55.01 -0.54 25.56
C VAL A 386 55.68 -1.89 25.25
N THR A 387 55.27 -2.52 24.13
CA THR A 387 56.18 -2.99 23.06
C THR A 387 55.45 -3.10 21.73
N GLU A 388 56.07 -2.53 20.70
CA GLU A 388 55.72 -2.47 19.28
C GLU A 388 56.00 -3.80 18.54
N ASN A 389 55.31 -4.07 17.42
CA ASN A 389 55.88 -4.00 16.05
C ASN A 389 55.20 -4.93 15.00
N ALA A 390 54.86 -4.29 13.87
CA ALA A 390 55.06 -4.70 12.47
C ALA A 390 54.25 -5.85 11.80
N CYS A 391 53.45 -5.44 10.79
CA CYS A 391 53.15 -6.13 9.52
C CYS A 391 54.44 -6.38 8.68
N PRO A 392 54.54 -7.31 7.69
CA PRO A 392 53.71 -7.29 6.45
C PRO A 392 53.51 -8.58 5.60
N LEU A 393 52.54 -8.49 4.66
CA LEU A 393 52.45 -9.02 3.26
C LEU A 393 52.41 -10.54 2.89
N LEU A 394 51.75 -10.76 1.73
CA LEU A 394 51.26 -11.94 0.97
C LEU A 394 52.28 -13.07 0.65
N PRO A 395 51.81 -14.22 0.10
CA PRO A 395 52.08 -14.50 -1.34
C PRO A 395 51.00 -15.29 -2.13
N ASP A 396 51.30 -15.43 -3.43
CA ASP A 396 50.58 -15.85 -4.64
C ASP A 396 50.07 -17.31 -4.82
N SER A 397 49.25 -17.47 -5.89
CA SER A 397 48.64 -18.61 -6.61
C SER A 397 49.56 -19.81 -6.97
N PRO A 398 49.01 -20.92 -7.55
CA PRO A 398 49.03 -21.07 -9.03
C PRO A 398 47.96 -21.96 -9.74
N SER A 399 47.70 -21.60 -11.02
CA SER A 399 47.51 -22.39 -12.28
C SER A 399 46.30 -23.33 -12.63
N GLU A 400 45.88 -23.19 -13.90
CA GLU A 400 44.85 -23.86 -14.74
C GLU A 400 45.16 -25.32 -15.17
N PRO A 401 44.27 -25.98 -15.98
CA PRO A 401 44.50 -26.01 -17.45
C PRO A 401 43.25 -25.93 -18.39
N SER A 402 43.42 -25.15 -19.47
CA SER A 402 43.09 -25.28 -20.92
C SER A 402 42.04 -26.27 -21.50
N ILE A 403 41.15 -25.75 -22.39
CA ILE A 403 40.72 -26.34 -23.71
C ILE A 403 40.39 -25.20 -24.73
N GLU A 404 40.80 -25.41 -26.00
CA GLU A 404 40.81 -24.54 -27.20
C GLU A 404 39.45 -24.29 -27.95
N PRO A 405 39.42 -23.37 -28.96
CA PRO A 405 38.21 -22.79 -29.56
C PRO A 405 37.83 -23.31 -30.96
N LEU A 406 36.57 -23.13 -31.38
CA LEU A 406 36.13 -23.29 -32.77
C LEU A 406 35.20 -22.14 -33.24
N HIS A 407 35.76 -21.34 -34.16
CA HIS A 407 35.22 -20.72 -35.38
C HIS A 407 33.77 -20.19 -35.53
N LEU A 408 33.73 -18.89 -35.89
CA LEU A 408 33.03 -18.24 -37.03
C LEU A 408 31.50 -18.33 -37.16
N ARG A 409 30.82 -17.17 -37.09
CA ARG A 409 30.31 -16.46 -38.28
C ARG A 409 29.67 -15.11 -37.91
N ASP A 410 30.27 -14.04 -38.43
CA ASP A 410 29.58 -12.81 -38.82
C ASP A 410 28.58 -13.11 -39.94
N GLU A 411 27.36 -12.57 -39.85
CA GLU A 411 26.66 -12.05 -41.02
C GLU A 411 25.89 -10.78 -40.63
N SER A 412 26.26 -9.69 -41.29
CA SER A 412 25.49 -8.48 -41.59
C SER A 412 24.03 -8.79 -41.95
N SER A 413 23.06 -7.90 -41.75
CA SER A 413 22.81 -6.78 -42.68
C SER A 413 21.63 -5.92 -42.21
N ALA A 414 21.81 -4.59 -42.27
CA ALA A 414 20.72 -3.63 -42.43
C ALA A 414 20.18 -3.66 -43.88
N PRO A 415 19.00 -3.06 -44.13
CA PRO A 415 18.80 -2.36 -45.40
C PRO A 415 18.43 -0.88 -45.22
N GLN A 416 19.00 -0.10 -46.13
CA GLN A 416 18.80 1.32 -46.36
C GLN A 416 17.42 1.67 -46.98
N GLU A 417 17.12 2.96 -46.86
CA GLU A 417 16.14 3.76 -47.60
C GLU A 417 16.11 3.56 -49.13
N GLN A 418 14.92 3.77 -49.69
CA GLN A 418 14.58 4.42 -50.99
C GLN A 418 13.03 4.53 -50.99
N SER A 419 12.32 5.62 -51.33
CA SER A 419 12.55 6.65 -52.34
C SER A 419 11.52 7.83 -52.22
N GLN A 420 12.04 9.06 -52.34
CA GLN A 420 11.58 10.29 -53.03
C GLN A 420 10.08 10.46 -53.46
N SER A 421 9.31 11.47 -53.00
CA SER A 421 9.22 12.93 -53.36
C SER A 421 8.13 13.25 -54.44
N PRO A 422 7.72 14.50 -54.76
CA PRO A 422 7.47 15.74 -53.97
C PRO A 422 6.17 16.49 -54.39
N GLN A 423 5.71 17.49 -53.62
CA GLN A 423 5.15 18.73 -54.20
C GLN A 423 5.15 19.90 -53.19
N MET A 424 5.97 20.90 -53.51
CA MET A 424 5.94 22.32 -53.09
C MET A 424 4.58 22.95 -53.46
N GLN A 425 4.03 24.01 -52.85
CA GLN A 425 4.63 25.31 -52.50
C GLN A 425 3.55 26.26 -51.92
N LEU A 426 3.99 27.34 -51.24
CA LEU A 426 3.32 28.65 -51.02
C LEU A 426 2.17 28.69 -49.96
N LEU A 427 2.19 29.53 -48.91
CA LEU A 427 2.64 30.92 -48.77
C LEU A 427 3.08 31.26 -47.33
N ARG A 428 4.09 32.14 -47.25
CA ARG A 428 4.55 32.88 -46.06
C ARG A 428 3.72 34.16 -45.82
N SER A 429 3.91 34.70 -44.61
CA SER A 429 3.60 36.05 -44.09
C SER A 429 2.23 36.14 -43.39
N ALA A 430 2.12 36.66 -42.16
CA ALA A 430 2.79 37.85 -41.64
C ALA A 430 3.29 37.73 -40.18
N VAL A 431 4.37 38.46 -39.95
CA VAL A 431 4.92 38.91 -38.67
C VAL A 431 4.01 40.00 -38.09
N PHE A 432 3.72 39.97 -36.79
CA PHE A 432 3.54 41.19 -36.00
C PHE A 432 4.13 41.02 -34.60
N THR A 433 4.89 42.04 -34.21
CA THR A 433 5.68 42.19 -32.99
C THR A 433 4.87 42.71 -31.80
N SER A 434 5.40 42.40 -30.61
CA SER A 434 5.16 42.81 -29.22
C SER A 434 4.63 44.23 -28.91
N VAL A 435 4.00 44.39 -27.73
CA VAL A 435 4.37 45.30 -26.59
C VAL A 435 3.36 45.15 -25.40
N PRO A 436 3.73 45.48 -24.13
CA PRO A 436 3.30 44.81 -22.88
C PRO A 436 2.43 45.68 -21.94
N MET A 437 1.92 45.13 -20.81
CA MET A 437 1.76 45.86 -19.52
C MET A 437 1.19 45.02 -18.35
N ASN A 438 1.99 45.00 -17.26
CA ASN A 438 1.73 45.15 -15.83
C ASN A 438 0.56 44.51 -15.03
N SER A 439 0.97 44.16 -13.81
CA SER A 439 0.28 43.60 -12.65
C SER A 439 -0.86 44.45 -12.07
N TYR A 440 -1.82 43.79 -11.43
CA TYR A 440 -2.47 44.26 -10.20
C TYR A 440 -2.71 43.11 -9.22
N TYR A 441 -2.23 43.30 -7.99
CA TYR A 441 -2.55 42.50 -6.80
C TYR A 441 -4.02 42.65 -6.41
N GLY A 442 -4.62 41.59 -5.84
CA GLY A 442 -5.93 41.64 -5.20
C GLY A 442 -6.25 40.38 -4.41
N ASN A 443 -5.93 40.40 -3.11
CA ASN A 443 -6.38 39.45 -2.09
C ASN A 443 -7.91 39.28 -2.08
N TYR A 444 -8.41 38.05 -2.12
CA TYR A 444 -9.65 37.68 -1.41
C TYR A 444 -9.59 36.24 -0.88
N ASN A 445 -9.54 36.17 0.43
CA ASN A 445 -9.78 35.00 1.27
C ASN A 445 -11.25 35.08 1.70
N CYS A 446 -12.09 34.07 1.50
CA CYS A 446 -13.36 33.93 2.21
C CYS A 446 -13.92 32.50 2.15
N SER A 447 -13.89 31.88 3.32
CA SER A 447 -14.53 30.64 3.74
C SER A 447 -16.07 30.77 3.75
N TRP A 448 -16.81 29.72 3.39
CA TRP A 448 -18.26 29.59 3.66
C TRP A 448 -18.59 28.20 4.20
N PRO A 449 -19.40 28.07 5.28
CA PRO A 449 -19.91 26.80 5.80
C PRO A 449 -21.22 26.36 5.10
N PRO A 450 -21.67 25.10 5.26
CA PRO A 450 -22.70 24.50 4.40
C PRO A 450 -24.12 24.78 4.89
N ALA A 451 -25.05 25.06 3.97
CA ALA A 451 -26.48 25.15 4.24
C ALA A 451 -27.29 24.26 3.28
N GLN A 452 -28.20 23.49 3.89
CA GLN A 452 -29.14 22.54 3.29
C GLN A 452 -30.09 23.22 2.30
N VAL A 453 -30.44 22.55 1.19
CA VAL A 453 -31.40 23.03 0.20
C VAL A 453 -32.64 22.12 0.17
N HIS A 454 -33.78 22.68 0.58
CA HIS A 454 -35.12 22.23 0.17
C HIS A 454 -35.59 23.09 -1.01
N PRO A 455 -36.38 22.55 -1.95
CA PRO A 455 -36.76 23.27 -3.16
C PRO A 455 -37.99 24.16 -2.90
N ALA A 456 -37.85 25.46 -3.18
CA ALA A 456 -38.97 26.36 -3.36
C ALA A 456 -38.79 27.15 -4.66
N THR A 457 -39.81 27.05 -5.52
CA THR A 457 -40.00 27.75 -6.79
C THR A 457 -39.99 29.26 -6.59
N PHE A 458 -39.13 29.97 -7.35
CA PHE A 458 -39.25 31.41 -7.55
C PHE A 458 -39.09 31.75 -9.04
N SER A 459 -40.14 32.35 -9.58
CA SER A 459 -40.22 32.97 -10.90
C SER A 459 -39.66 34.40 -10.85
N TYR A 460 -38.85 34.77 -11.84
CA TYR A 460 -38.49 36.17 -12.11
C TYR A 460 -38.92 36.55 -13.53
N PRO A 461 -39.58 37.71 -13.73
CA PRO A 461 -39.87 38.25 -15.04
C PRO A 461 -38.67 39.01 -15.59
N ASN A 462 -38.56 39.06 -16.93
CA ASN A 462 -37.60 39.80 -17.74
C ASN A 462 -36.22 39.16 -17.94
N MET A 463 -36.15 38.22 -18.89
CA MET A 463 -35.08 38.21 -19.90
C MET A 463 -35.66 37.79 -21.24
N ASP A 464 -35.46 38.64 -22.25
CA ASP A 464 -35.91 38.47 -23.63
C ASP A 464 -34.79 37.78 -24.43
N PHE A 465 -35.05 36.57 -24.92
CA PHE A 465 -34.10 35.75 -25.69
C PHE A 465 -34.37 35.78 -27.20
N SER A 466 -35.05 36.82 -27.69
CA SER A 466 -35.44 36.97 -29.10
C SER A 466 -34.29 37.12 -30.10
N SER A 467 -33.03 37.14 -29.67
CA SER A 467 -31.85 37.23 -30.57
C SER A 467 -31.12 35.90 -30.82
N LEU A 468 -31.62 34.75 -30.36
CA LEU A 468 -30.95 33.45 -30.54
C LEU A 468 -31.72 32.46 -31.45
N ILE A 469 -32.70 32.94 -32.22
CA ILE A 469 -33.42 32.12 -33.18
C ILE A 469 -32.98 32.50 -34.60
N GLN A 470 -32.05 31.72 -35.17
CA GLN A 470 -31.99 31.52 -36.61
C GLN A 470 -32.52 30.12 -36.91
N GLN A 471 -33.55 30.10 -37.75
CA GLN A 471 -34.17 28.94 -38.37
C GLN A 471 -33.17 28.29 -39.34
N ASP A 472 -33.00 26.98 -39.26
CA ASP A 472 -33.23 26.06 -40.38
C ASP A 472 -33.03 24.59 -39.97
N ASP A 473 -34.10 23.82 -40.15
CA ASP A 473 -34.24 22.40 -40.45
C ASP A 473 -33.26 21.34 -39.89
N ALA A 474 -33.78 20.48 -39.01
CA ALA A 474 -34.12 19.08 -39.37
C ALA A 474 -34.64 18.30 -38.15
N GLN A 475 -35.80 17.67 -38.32
CA GLN A 475 -36.39 16.72 -37.38
C GLN A 475 -35.46 15.53 -37.11
N ILE A 476 -35.14 15.27 -35.84
CA ILE A 476 -34.83 13.91 -35.38
C ILE A 476 -35.61 13.65 -34.10
N SER A 477 -36.63 12.80 -34.23
CA SER A 477 -37.42 12.26 -33.14
C SER A 477 -36.63 11.16 -32.41
N PHE A 478 -36.54 11.25 -31.08
CA PHE A 478 -36.14 10.11 -30.25
C PHE A 478 -37.40 9.50 -29.63
N GLN A 479 -37.84 8.37 -30.20
CA GLN A 479 -38.81 7.47 -29.58
C GLN A 479 -38.10 6.65 -28.49
N ALA A 480 -38.60 6.72 -27.26
CA ALA A 480 -38.21 5.85 -26.17
C ALA A 480 -38.75 4.44 -26.41
N LEU A 481 -37.86 3.47 -26.61
CA LEU A 481 -38.18 2.05 -26.58
C LEU A 481 -38.07 1.55 -25.13
N ILE A 482 -39.23 1.48 -24.47
CA ILE A 482 -39.46 0.62 -23.31
C ILE A 482 -40.09 -0.67 -23.86
N THR A 483 -39.47 -1.82 -23.60
CA THR A 483 -40.13 -3.13 -23.69
C THR A 483 -39.53 -4.09 -22.65
N PRO A 484 -40.31 -5.10 -22.22
CA PRO A 484 -40.36 -5.63 -20.85
C PRO A 484 -39.29 -6.67 -20.48
#